data_AF-A0A5P9FG52-F1
#
_entry.id   AF-A0A5P9FG52-F1
#
_cell.length_a   1.000
_cell.length_b   1.000
_cell.length_c   1.000
_cell.angle_alpha   90.00
_cell.angle_beta   90.00
_cell.angle_gamma   90.00
#
_symmetry.space_group_name_H-M   'P 1'
#
loop_
_entity.id
_entity.type
_entity.pdbx_description
1 polymer ?
#
loop_
_entity_poly.entity_id
_entity_poly.type
_entity_poly.pdbx_seq_one_letter_code
_entity_poly.pdbx_strand_id
1 'polypeptide(L)' 'MNWLANVSLDELLQLKPKGFYRIANVEGRTVFTICRPDEPPEQYLCASPGIANQLRMSLTDEGLAGFVEGAW' A
#
# COMPACT_ATOMS: atom_id res chain seq x y z
N MET A 1 1.10 -9.51 -28.72
CA MET A 1 1.54 -8.18 -28.28
C MET A 1 1.24 -8.09 -26.79
N ASN A 2 2.26 -8.07 -25.92
CA ASN A 2 2.04 -7.98 -24.48
C ASN A 2 1.86 -6.50 -24.11
N TRP A 3 0.61 -6.05 -24.01
CA TRP A 3 0.23 -4.64 -23.85
C TRP A 3 0.73 -4.01 -22.54
N LEU A 4 1.22 -4.80 -21.59
CA LEU A 4 1.72 -4.35 -20.29
C LEU A 4 3.24 -4.44 -20.14
N ALA A 5 3.97 -4.84 -21.19
CA ALA A 5 5.42 -5.09 -21.09
C ALA A 5 6.27 -3.87 -20.69
N ASN A 6 5.71 -2.66 -20.78
CA ASN A 6 6.42 -1.40 -20.49
C ASN A 6 5.81 -0.58 -19.34
N VAL A 7 4.79 -1.07 -18.64
CA VAL A 7 4.17 -0.33 -17.53
C VAL A 7 4.71 -0.85 -16.20
N SER A 8 5.28 0.04 -15.40
CA SER A 8 5.78 -0.29 -14.06
C SER A 8 4.63 -0.56 -13.09
N LEU A 9 4.90 -1.34 -12.05
CA LEU A 9 3.93 -1.60 -10.99
C LEU A 9 3.45 -0.29 -10.34
N ASP A 10 4.37 0.66 -10.12
CA ASP A 10 4.05 1.95 -9.52
C ASP A 10 3.05 2.73 -10.37
N GLU A 11 3.23 2.76 -11.70
CA GLU A 11 2.25 3.38 -12.61
C GLU A 11 0.88 2.71 -12.52
N LEU A 12 0.82 1.38 -12.42
CA LEU A 12 -0.45 0.65 -12.26
C LEU A 12 -1.14 0.94 -10.92
N LEU A 13 -0.38 1.15 -9.86
CA LEU A 13 -0.90 1.48 -8.53
C LEU A 13 -1.47 2.91 -8.48
N GLN A 14 -0.87 3.86 -9.20
CA GLN A 14 -1.37 5.23 -9.30
C GLN A 14 -2.73 5.33 -10.01
N LEU A 15 -3.10 4.34 -10.83
CA LEU A 15 -4.40 4.28 -11.50
C LEU A 15 -5.55 3.84 -10.59
N LYS A 16 -5.29 3.51 -9.32
CA LYS A 16 -6.33 3.02 -8.41
C LYS A 16 -7.26 4.17 -8.00
N PRO A 17 -8.59 4.09 -8.26
CA PRO A 17 -9.50 5.22 -8.08
C PRO A 17 -9.57 5.79 -6.65
N LYS A 18 -9.34 4.94 -5.64
CA LYS A 18 -9.32 5.33 -4.22
C LYS A 18 -7.90 5.45 -3.66
N GLY A 19 -6.88 5.22 -4.49
CA GLY A 19 -5.50 5.10 -4.07
C GLY A 19 -5.13 3.68 -3.65
N PHE A 20 -3.97 3.57 -3.02
CA PHE A 20 -3.39 2.30 -2.58
C PHE A 20 -2.60 2.48 -1.28
N TYR A 21 -2.37 1.38 -0.56
CA TYR A 21 -1.41 1.33 0.52
C TYR A 21 -0.34 0.28 0.24
N ARG A 22 0.89 0.61 0.59
CA ARG A 22 2.05 -0.29 0.53
C ARG A 22 2.42 -0.71 1.94
N ILE A 23 2.64 -2.00 2.15
CA ILE A 23 3.14 -2.54 3.41
C ILE A 23 4.55 -3.06 3.17
N ALA A 24 5.52 -2.53 3.90
CA ALA A 24 6.91 -2.97 3.88
C ALA A 24 7.36 -3.40 5.28
N ASN A 25 8.29 -4.34 5.33
CA ASN A 25 9.05 -4.63 6.56
C ASN A 25 10.36 -3.86 6.51
N VAL A 26 10.55 -2.92 7.43
CA VAL A 26 11.77 -2.12 7.55
C VAL A 26 12.36 -2.37 8.93
N GLU A 27 13.54 -2.99 8.98
CA GLU A 27 14.25 -3.32 10.22
C GLU A 27 13.39 -4.09 11.25
N GLY A 28 12.57 -5.03 10.77
CA GLY A 28 11.68 -5.83 11.62
C GLY A 28 10.39 -5.11 12.03
N ARG A 29 10.12 -3.91 11.51
CA ARG A 29 8.90 -3.15 11.79
C ARG A 29 8.02 -3.06 10.55
N THR A 30 6.71 -3.16 10.76
CA THR A 30 5.73 -3.00 9.69
C THR A 30 5.48 -1.51 9.44
N VAL A 31 5.77 -1.07 8.22
CA VAL A 31 5.53 0.31 7.76
C VAL A 31 4.46 0.30 6.68
N PHE A 32 3.45 1.14 6.85
CA PHE A 32 2.46 1.44 5.82
C PHE A 32 2.82 2.75 5.15
N THR A 33 2.79 2.79 3.81
CA THR A 33 2.75 4.02 3.02
C THR A 33 1.38 4.10 2.37
N ILE A 34 0.59 5.11 2.69
CA ILE A 34 -0.77 5.29 2.17
C ILE A 34 -0.72 6.40 1.12
N CYS A 35 -1.17 6.10 -0.09
CA CYS A 35 -1.20 7.02 -1.21
C CYS A 35 -2.65 7.20 -1.65
N ARG A 36 -3.25 8.36 -1.36
CA ARG A 36 -4.56 8.75 -1.85
C ARG A 36 -4.42 9.73 -3.02
N PRO A 37 -5.38 9.77 -3.97
CA PRO A 37 -5.37 10.76 -5.04
C PRO A 37 -5.36 12.19 -4.47
N ASP A 38 -4.57 13.07 -5.07
CA ASP A 38 -4.47 14.49 -4.71
C ASP A 38 -4.00 14.79 -3.27
N GLU A 39 -3.53 13.79 -2.54
CA GLU A 39 -3.00 13.91 -1.19
C GLU A 39 -1.52 13.50 -1.14
N PRO A 40 -0.70 14.13 -0.28
CA PRO A 40 0.67 13.67 -0.05
C PRO A 40 0.67 12.27 0.59
N PRO A 41 1.64 11.41 0.26
CA PRO A 41 1.75 10.10 0.89
C PRO A 41 1.92 10.21 2.41
N GLU A 42 1.17 9.39 3.15
CA GLU A 42 1.28 9.26 4.60
C GLU A 42 2.06 8.00 4.97
N GLN A 43 2.86 8.08 6.03
CA GLN A 43 3.58 6.91 6.55
C GLN A 43 3.16 6.58 7.98
N TYR A 44 2.84 5.32 8.22
CA TYR A 44 2.47 4.79 9.52
C TYR A 44 3.40 3.65 9.91
N LEU A 45 4.12 3.84 11.02
CA LEU A 45 4.88 2.79 11.67
C LEU A 45 3.97 2.05 12.65
N CYS A 46 3.68 0.78 12.39
CA CYS A 46 2.83 -0.01 13.28
C CYS A 46 3.65 -0.57 14.45
N ALA A 47 3.18 -0.31 15.68
CA ALA A 47 3.83 -0.80 16.89
C ALA A 47 3.60 -2.29 17.15
N SER A 48 2.62 -2.91 16.50
CA SER A 48 2.32 -4.34 16.63
C SER A 48 1.62 -4.91 15.39
N PRO A 49 1.65 -6.25 15.21
CA PRO A 49 0.90 -6.91 14.13
C PRO A 49 -0.62 -6.69 14.21
N GLY A 50 -1.17 -6.55 15.43
CA GLY A 50 -2.60 -6.29 15.64
C GLY A 50 -3.01 -4.93 15.08
N ILE A 51 -2.22 -3.88 15.35
CA ILE A 51 -2.44 -2.53 14.80
C ILE A 51 -2.30 -2.54 13.28
N ALA A 52 -1.29 -3.24 12.75
CA ALA A 52 -1.10 -3.39 11.32
C ALA A 52 -2.32 -4.03 10.64
N ASN A 53 -2.89 -5.09 11.23
CA ASN A 53 -4.06 -5.73 10.66
C ASN A 53 -5.32 -4.85 10.76
N GLN A 54 -5.53 -4.13 11.87
CA GLN A 54 -6.63 -3.18 12.01
C GLN A 54 -6.56 -2.07 10.96
N LEU A 55 -5.37 -1.48 10.77
CA LEU A 55 -5.15 -0.45 9.76
C LEU A 55 -5.41 -1.01 8.35
N ARG A 56 -4.89 -2.20 8.04
CA ARG A 56 -5.13 -2.87 6.75
C ARG A 56 -6.62 -3.08 6.48
N MET A 57 -7.38 -3.50 7.49
CA MET A 57 -8.83 -3.68 7.37
C MET A 57 -9.52 -2.35 7.10
N SER A 58 -9.24 -1.30 7.88
CA SER A 58 -9.82 0.04 7.68
C SER A 58 -9.59 0.57 6.26
N LEU A 59 -8.34 0.52 5.77
CA LEU A 59 -8.00 1.01 4.44
C LEU A 59 -8.65 0.18 3.32
N THR A 60 -8.82 -1.12 3.56
CA THR A 60 -9.53 -2.00 2.61
C THR A 60 -11.02 -1.68 2.58
N ASP A 61 -11.63 -1.44 3.75
CA ASP A 61 -13.04 -1.04 3.87
C ASP A 61 -13.30 0.34 3.24
N GLU A 62 -12.31 1.24 3.28
CA GLU A 62 -12.30 2.52 2.54
C GLU A 62 -12.18 2.35 1.01
N GLY A 63 -11.82 1.15 0.55
CA GLY A 63 -11.71 0.78 -0.87
C GLY A 63 -10.31 0.97 -1.48
N LEU A 64 -9.27 1.15 -0.66
CA LEU A 64 -7.90 1.24 -1.16
C LEU A 64 -7.35 -0.13 -1.57
N ALA A 65 -6.50 -0.13 -2.61
CA ALA A 65 -5.78 -1.34 -3.03
C ALA A 65 -4.57 -1.60 -2.12
N GLY A 66 -4.42 -2.83 -1.62
CA GLY A 66 -3.25 -3.23 -0.84
C GLY A 66 -2.13 -3.81 -1.70
N PHE A 67 -0.90 -3.37 -1.45
CA PHE A 67 0.32 -3.97 -1.98
C PHE A 67 1.26 -4.34 -0.84
N VAL A 68 1.69 -5.59 -0.78
CA VAL A 68 2.63 -6.09 0.23
C VAL A 68 3.98 -6.31 -0.45
N GLU A 69 5.00 -5.61 0.03
CA GLU A 69 6.35 -5.67 -0.52
C GLU A 69 7.18 -6.72 0.21
N GLY A 70 7.77 -7.65 -0.56
CA GLY A 70 8.60 -8.74 -0.05
C GLY A 70 7.82 -9.99 0.41
N ALA A 71 8.54 -11.10 0.59
CA ALA A 71 8.04 -12.28 1.27
C ALA A 71 8.18 -12.08 2.79
N TRP A 72 7.10 -12.32 3.52
CA TRP A 72 7.00 -12.15 4.97
C TRP A 72 7.38 -13.43 5.72
#